data_AF-A0A973EDR6-F1
#
_entry.id   AF-A0A973EDR6-F1
#
_cell.length_a   1.000
_cell.length_b   1.000
_cell.length_c   1.000
_cell.angle_alpha   90.00
_cell.angle_beta   90.00
_cell.angle_gamma   90.00
#
_symmetry.space_group_name_H-M   'P 1'
#
loop_
_entity.id
_entity.type
_entity.pdbx_description
1 polymer ?
#
loop_
_entity_poly.entity_id
_entity_poly.type
_entity_poly.pdbx_seq_one_letter_code
_entity_poly.pdbx_strand_id
1 'polypeptide(L)'
;MNMPCTAPDNVIALNDFIDEFGDGLLDTLNHTHPPVYDGRGDPARQAVMNELARQPFPAQADVVHAICALLLDQNERAGVINAEMGTGKTMMAIAVAAVMANEGYRRSLIVSPPHLVYKWRREILETVPEARVWVLNGPDTLAKLLKLREQLGQPDDGRPEFFVLGRVRMRMGFHWVPVASPRRTLSGRIAACPDCGRMILDNDNEPIRLESFQQTERQQACAGCGGQLWTLIRQRQPARRRSVLKALQRIPSIGKVTSEKLIDQFGEGFLSSMLADNVHDFINLMDENGDLVFNDRQAARMERAMANIEFGFGEGGFQPSEFIKRYLPDHFFDLLIVDEGHEYKNAGSAQGQAMGVLAAKARKTLLLTGTLMGGYADDLFYLLFRILTPVMIEDGYRPQRNSQGAASM
;
A
#
# COMPACT_ATOMS: atom_id res chain seq x y z
N MET A 1 -30.59 43.54 -40.02
CA MET A 1 -29.60 42.70 -40.73
C MET A 1 -28.57 42.27 -39.71
N ASN A 2 -28.67 41.05 -39.19
CA ASN A 2 -27.61 40.47 -38.37
C ASN A 2 -26.60 39.83 -39.34
N MET A 3 -25.40 40.39 -39.43
CA MET A 3 -24.26 39.71 -40.04
C MET A 3 -23.90 38.49 -39.19
N PRO A 4 -23.72 37.29 -39.77
CA PRO A 4 -23.09 36.19 -39.06
C PRO A 4 -21.61 36.53 -38.86
N CYS A 5 -21.14 36.52 -37.62
CA CYS A 5 -19.70 36.50 -37.33
C CYS A 5 -19.11 35.23 -37.95
N THR A 6 -18.38 35.36 -39.05
CA THR A 6 -17.50 34.31 -39.55
C THR A 6 -16.40 34.10 -38.52
N ALA A 7 -16.27 32.87 -38.00
CA ALA A 7 -15.14 32.48 -37.18
C ALA A 7 -13.83 32.77 -37.96
N PRO A 8 -12.76 33.26 -37.30
CA PRO A 8 -11.53 33.61 -38.00
C PRO A 8 -10.94 32.38 -38.70
N ASP A 9 -10.44 32.55 -39.92
CA ASP A 9 -9.84 31.53 -40.82
C ASP A 9 -8.65 30.73 -40.23
N ASN A 10 -8.28 30.98 -38.98
CA ASN A 10 -7.15 30.37 -38.27
C ASN A 10 -7.58 29.54 -37.05
N VAL A 11 -8.85 29.14 -36.96
CA VAL A 11 -9.36 28.30 -35.88
C VAL A 11 -9.72 26.93 -36.44
N ILE A 12 -8.82 25.97 -36.26
CA ILE A 12 -9.04 24.55 -36.57
C ILE A 12 -9.56 23.86 -35.31
N ALA A 13 -10.58 23.02 -35.42
CA ALA A 13 -11.03 22.21 -34.29
C ALA A 13 -9.96 21.17 -33.92
N LEU A 14 -9.82 20.85 -32.63
CA LEU A 14 -8.75 19.96 -32.17
C LEU A 14 -8.77 18.59 -32.86
N ASN A 15 -9.96 18.03 -33.11
CA ASN A 15 -10.08 16.75 -33.80
C ASN A 15 -9.56 16.85 -35.24
N ASP A 16 -9.98 17.88 -35.99
CA ASP A 16 -9.54 18.10 -37.37
C ASP A 16 -8.02 18.35 -37.44
N PHE A 17 -7.47 19.06 -36.45
CA PHE A 17 -6.02 19.26 -36.33
C PHE A 17 -5.26 17.95 -36.04
N ILE A 18 -5.78 17.09 -35.16
CA ILE A 18 -5.18 15.79 -34.87
C ILE A 18 -5.29 14.87 -36.09
N ASP A 19 -6.40 14.90 -36.83
CA ASP A 19 -6.57 14.09 -38.03
C ASP A 19 -5.64 14.55 -39.17
N GLU A 20 -5.39 15.85 -39.30
CA GLU A 20 -4.53 16.41 -40.37
C GLU A 20 -3.02 16.34 -40.04
N PHE A 21 -2.63 16.59 -38.79
CA PHE A 21 -1.22 16.70 -38.39
C PHE A 21 -0.74 15.58 -37.46
N GLY A 22 -1.61 14.63 -37.10
CA GLY A 22 -1.36 13.59 -36.11
C GLY A 22 -0.15 12.72 -36.44
N ASP A 23 -0.04 12.23 -37.67
CA ASP A 23 1.06 11.35 -38.09
C ASP A 23 2.41 12.07 -37.99
N GLY A 24 2.50 13.33 -38.46
CA GLY A 24 3.72 14.12 -38.38
C GLY A 24 4.11 14.48 -36.94
N LEU A 25 3.12 14.74 -36.07
CA LEU A 25 3.35 14.95 -34.64
C LEU A 25 3.86 13.67 -33.97
N LEU A 26 3.22 12.53 -34.25
CA LEU A 26 3.61 11.22 -33.72
C LEU A 26 5.01 10.83 -34.18
N ASP A 27 5.37 11.04 -35.45
CA ASP A 27 6.70 10.77 -35.97
C ASP A 27 7.78 11.62 -35.28
N THR A 28 7.50 12.91 -35.08
CA THR A 28 8.40 13.80 -34.34
C THR A 28 8.55 13.36 -32.88
N LEU A 29 7.45 12.92 -32.27
CA LEU A 29 7.43 12.44 -30.89
C LEU A 29 8.21 11.13 -30.76
N ASN A 30 8.03 10.18 -31.67
CA ASN A 30 8.76 8.91 -31.73
C ASN A 30 10.26 9.11 -32.00
N HIS A 31 10.62 10.11 -32.81
CA HIS A 31 12.02 10.45 -33.05
C HIS A 31 12.67 11.07 -31.81
N THR A 32 11.94 11.92 -31.08
CA THR A 32 12.47 12.63 -29.90
C THR A 32 12.44 11.75 -28.64
N HIS A 33 11.45 10.89 -28.53
CA HIS A 33 11.20 9.98 -27.42
C HIS A 33 10.89 8.58 -27.95
N PRO A 34 11.91 7.80 -28.37
CA PRO A 34 11.69 6.48 -28.92
C PRO A 34 10.97 5.58 -27.88
N PRO A 35 9.96 4.81 -28.31
CA PRO A 35 9.23 3.94 -27.39
C PRO A 35 10.16 2.85 -26.85
N VAL A 36 10.03 2.55 -25.56
CA VAL A 36 10.81 1.50 -24.89
C VAL A 36 10.47 0.10 -25.44
N TYR A 37 9.25 -0.07 -25.94
CA TYR A 37 8.77 -1.31 -26.55
C TYR A 37 8.13 -1.03 -27.91
N ASP A 38 8.59 -1.73 -28.93
CA ASP A 38 8.21 -1.54 -30.34
C ASP A 38 7.18 -2.58 -30.84
N GLY A 39 6.60 -3.37 -29.94
CA GLY A 39 5.68 -4.46 -30.28
C GLY A 39 6.36 -5.81 -30.51
N ARG A 40 7.69 -5.91 -30.36
CA ARG A 40 8.41 -7.19 -30.46
C ARG A 40 8.73 -7.75 -29.08
N GLY A 41 7.84 -8.63 -28.61
CA GLY A 41 8.00 -9.32 -27.32
C GLY A 41 9.25 -10.19 -27.23
N ASP A 42 9.85 -10.25 -26.04
CA ASP A 42 10.96 -11.16 -25.75
C ASP A 42 10.44 -12.62 -25.71
N PRO A 43 11.01 -13.55 -26.50
CA PRO A 43 10.54 -14.94 -26.54
C PRO A 43 10.61 -15.68 -25.19
N ALA A 44 11.61 -15.39 -24.35
CA ALA A 44 11.75 -16.00 -23.03
C ALA A 44 10.68 -15.46 -22.06
N ARG A 45 10.42 -14.15 -22.07
CA ARG A 45 9.32 -13.57 -21.27
C ARG A 45 7.96 -14.08 -21.73
N GLN A 46 7.79 -14.26 -23.04
CA GLN A 46 6.58 -14.85 -23.61
C GLN A 46 6.38 -16.30 -23.17
N ALA A 47 7.46 -17.10 -23.12
CA ALA A 47 7.40 -18.47 -22.62
C ALA A 47 6.89 -18.52 -21.17
N VAL A 48 7.39 -17.64 -20.29
CA VAL A 48 6.90 -17.54 -18.90
C VAL A 48 5.41 -17.21 -18.86
N MET A 49 4.94 -16.26 -19.67
CA MET A 49 3.51 -15.93 -19.74
C MET A 49 2.65 -17.10 -20.25
N ASN A 50 3.19 -17.92 -21.16
CA ASN A 50 2.50 -19.09 -21.69
C ASN A 50 2.39 -20.23 -20.65
N GLU A 51 3.30 -20.28 -19.67
CA GLU A 51 3.30 -21.26 -18.58
C GLU A 51 2.32 -20.89 -17.45
N LEU A 52 1.79 -19.66 -17.44
CA LEU A 52 0.76 -19.26 -16.48
C LEU A 52 -0.52 -20.07 -16.70
N ALA A 53 -1.15 -20.47 -15.59
CA ALA A 53 -2.42 -21.20 -15.63
C ALA A 53 -3.54 -20.36 -16.25
N ARG A 54 -3.47 -19.04 -16.09
CA ARG A 54 -4.29 -18.06 -16.81
C ARG A 54 -3.37 -17.18 -17.63
N GLN A 55 -3.52 -17.23 -18.94
CA GLN A 55 -2.67 -16.47 -19.86
C GLN A 55 -3.26 -15.08 -20.13
N PRO A 56 -2.42 -14.03 -20.22
CA PRO A 56 -2.87 -12.72 -20.62
C PRO A 56 -3.30 -12.73 -22.10
N PHE A 57 -4.30 -11.92 -22.45
CA PHE A 57 -4.63 -11.68 -23.86
C PHE A 57 -3.45 -11.03 -24.59
N PRO A 58 -3.35 -11.13 -25.94
CA PRO A 58 -2.23 -10.56 -26.69
C PRO A 58 -1.92 -9.09 -26.36
N ALA A 59 -2.94 -8.24 -26.33
CA ALA A 59 -2.77 -6.82 -25.95
C ALA A 59 -2.32 -6.62 -24.49
N GLN A 60 -2.70 -7.54 -23.58
CA GLN A 60 -2.22 -7.51 -22.20
C GLN A 60 -0.76 -7.98 -22.12
N ALA A 61 -0.37 -8.96 -22.93
CA ALA A 61 1.01 -9.43 -23.04
C ALA A 61 1.94 -8.33 -23.56
N ASP A 62 1.49 -7.52 -24.53
CA ASP A 62 2.24 -6.34 -25.00
C ASP A 62 2.50 -5.34 -23.86
N VAL A 63 1.51 -5.08 -23.01
CA VAL A 63 1.69 -4.22 -21.83
C VAL A 63 2.69 -4.84 -20.85
N VAL A 64 2.64 -6.17 -20.64
CA VAL A 64 3.60 -6.87 -19.78
C VAL A 64 5.01 -6.75 -20.33
N HIS A 65 5.22 -6.95 -21.64
CA HIS A 65 6.51 -6.77 -22.29
C HIS A 65 7.03 -5.34 -22.16
N ALA A 66 6.18 -4.34 -22.40
CA ALA A 66 6.55 -2.94 -22.28
C ALA A 66 6.99 -2.57 -20.85
N ILE A 67 6.26 -3.03 -19.83
CA ILE A 67 6.62 -2.80 -18.43
C ILE A 67 7.89 -3.55 -18.04
N CYS A 68 8.08 -4.79 -18.51
CA CYS A 68 9.31 -5.54 -18.23
C CYS A 68 10.52 -4.88 -18.91
N ALA A 69 10.39 -4.42 -20.15
CA ALA A 69 11.45 -3.69 -20.84
C ALA A 69 11.84 -2.39 -20.12
N LEU A 70 10.85 -1.64 -19.63
CA LEU A 70 11.09 -0.45 -18.82
C LEU A 70 11.82 -0.78 -17.50
N LEU A 71 11.29 -1.73 -16.72
CA LEU A 71 11.79 -1.99 -15.37
C LEU A 71 13.09 -2.81 -15.35
N LEU A 72 13.31 -3.70 -16.32
CA LEU A 72 14.43 -4.65 -16.35
C LEU A 72 15.51 -4.21 -17.34
N ASP A 73 15.14 -3.85 -18.57
CA ASP A 73 16.12 -3.56 -19.63
C ASP A 73 16.65 -2.12 -19.54
N GLN A 74 15.74 -1.15 -19.39
CA GLN A 74 16.11 0.25 -19.10
C GLN A 74 16.47 0.46 -17.62
N ASN A 75 16.22 -0.56 -16.78
CA ASN A 75 16.47 -0.53 -15.34
C ASN A 75 15.77 0.64 -14.62
N GLU A 76 14.65 1.11 -15.14
CA GLU A 76 13.89 2.20 -14.52
C GLU A 76 13.34 1.80 -13.15
N ARG A 77 13.15 2.78 -12.27
CA ARG A 77 12.66 2.51 -10.91
C ARG A 77 11.16 2.25 -10.85
N ALA A 78 10.40 2.85 -11.75
CA ALA A 78 8.96 2.72 -11.71
C ALA A 78 8.30 2.69 -13.08
N GLY A 79 7.17 2.00 -13.16
CA GLY A 79 6.30 1.93 -14.33
C GLY A 79 4.85 2.17 -13.93
N VAL A 80 4.04 2.64 -14.89
CA VAL A 80 2.62 2.92 -14.68
C VAL A 80 1.82 2.19 -15.75
N ILE A 81 0.91 1.31 -15.33
CA ILE A 81 -0.14 0.77 -16.20
C ILE A 81 -1.37 1.65 -16.03
N ASN A 82 -1.58 2.53 -17.01
CA ASN A 82 -2.78 3.34 -17.12
C ASN A 82 -3.75 2.66 -18.09
N ALA A 83 -4.80 2.01 -17.56
CA ALA A 83 -5.74 1.24 -18.37
C ALA A 83 -7.16 1.28 -17.79
N GLU A 84 -8.17 1.32 -18.67
CA GLU A 84 -9.58 1.41 -18.28
C GLU A 84 -10.02 0.29 -17.32
N MET A 85 -11.11 0.52 -16.59
CA MET A 85 -11.70 -0.51 -15.72
C MET A 85 -12.18 -1.70 -16.57
N GLY A 86 -11.83 -2.92 -16.16
CA GLY A 86 -12.21 -4.13 -16.88
C GLY A 86 -11.18 -4.64 -17.90
N THR A 87 -10.14 -3.87 -18.21
CA THR A 87 -9.07 -4.28 -19.15
C THR A 87 -8.12 -5.37 -18.62
N GLY A 88 -8.22 -5.72 -17.34
CA GLY A 88 -7.40 -6.78 -16.72
C GLY A 88 -6.08 -6.31 -16.11
N LYS A 89 -6.03 -5.10 -15.55
CA LYS A 89 -4.85 -4.58 -14.81
C LYS A 89 -4.27 -5.56 -13.79
N THR A 90 -5.13 -6.24 -13.03
CA THR A 90 -4.70 -7.27 -12.07
C THR A 90 -3.97 -8.42 -12.76
N MET A 91 -4.50 -8.93 -13.88
CA MET A 91 -3.85 -9.96 -14.68
C MET A 91 -2.51 -9.50 -15.23
N MET A 92 -2.44 -8.29 -15.80
CA MET A 92 -1.19 -7.70 -16.31
C MET A 92 -0.14 -7.59 -15.20
N ALA A 93 -0.52 -7.11 -14.02
CA ALA A 93 0.39 -6.93 -12.89
C ALA A 93 0.91 -8.27 -12.33
N ILE A 94 0.05 -9.29 -12.25
CA ILE A 94 0.45 -10.64 -11.85
C ILE A 94 1.42 -11.23 -12.89
N ALA A 95 1.16 -11.04 -14.18
CA ALA A 95 2.05 -11.50 -15.25
C ALA A 95 3.41 -10.79 -15.22
N VAL A 96 3.45 -9.47 -15.01
CA VAL A 96 4.71 -8.73 -14.79
C VAL A 96 5.49 -9.33 -13.63
N ALA A 97 4.85 -9.55 -12.48
CA ALA A 97 5.50 -10.15 -11.32
C ALA A 97 6.03 -11.56 -11.59
N ALA A 98 5.31 -12.37 -12.36
CA ALA A 98 5.74 -13.72 -12.74
C ALA A 98 6.96 -13.70 -13.67
N VAL A 99 6.96 -12.83 -14.69
CA VAL A 99 8.10 -12.63 -15.60
C VAL A 99 9.32 -12.13 -14.81
N MET A 100 9.13 -11.13 -13.96
CA MET A 100 10.18 -10.59 -13.09
C MET A 100 10.75 -11.66 -12.14
N ALA A 101 9.92 -12.55 -11.60
CA ALA A 101 10.38 -13.64 -10.74
C ALA A 101 11.31 -14.64 -11.46
N ASN A 102 11.07 -14.91 -12.75
CA ASN A 102 11.96 -15.72 -13.58
C ASN A 102 13.33 -15.04 -13.82
N GLU A 103 13.35 -13.70 -13.78
CA GLU A 103 14.59 -12.89 -13.86
C GLU A 103 15.20 -12.58 -12.47
N GLY A 104 14.73 -13.23 -11.41
CA GLY A 104 15.31 -13.15 -10.06
C GLY A 104 14.65 -12.15 -9.11
N TYR A 105 13.59 -11.45 -9.53
CA TYR A 105 12.80 -10.51 -8.72
C TYR A 105 11.57 -11.23 -8.13
N ARG A 106 11.78 -12.04 -7.10
CA ARG A 106 10.80 -13.06 -6.67
C ARG A 106 9.81 -12.57 -5.61
N ARG A 107 10.07 -11.46 -4.92
CA ARG A 107 9.21 -10.95 -3.83
C ARG A 107 8.41 -9.72 -4.25
N SER A 108 7.12 -9.93 -4.51
CA SER A 108 6.19 -8.87 -4.91
C SER A 108 5.28 -8.44 -3.75
N LEU A 109 5.32 -7.17 -3.35
CA LEU A 109 4.39 -6.57 -2.38
C LEU A 109 3.27 -5.84 -3.12
N ILE A 110 2.03 -6.19 -2.83
CA ILE A 110 0.81 -5.61 -3.42
C ILE A 110 0.12 -4.77 -2.36
N VAL A 111 -0.13 -3.50 -2.69
CA VAL A 111 -0.99 -2.61 -1.90
C VAL A 111 -2.30 -2.43 -2.66
N SER A 112 -3.40 -2.87 -2.07
CA SER A 112 -4.73 -2.83 -2.72
C SER A 112 -5.81 -2.20 -1.83
N PRO A 113 -6.96 -1.81 -2.38
CA PRO A 113 -8.16 -1.55 -1.59
C PRO A 113 -8.46 -2.73 -0.64
N PRO A 114 -8.94 -2.47 0.60
CA PRO A 114 -9.10 -3.52 1.61
C PRO A 114 -10.01 -4.68 1.18
N HIS A 115 -11.08 -4.38 0.46
CA HIS A 115 -12.04 -5.36 -0.05
C HIS A 115 -11.48 -6.20 -1.22
N LEU A 116 -10.36 -5.80 -1.83
CA LEU A 116 -9.73 -6.53 -2.94
C LEU A 116 -8.60 -7.46 -2.48
N VAL A 117 -8.19 -7.42 -1.20
CA VAL A 117 -7.03 -8.19 -0.71
C VAL A 117 -7.19 -9.70 -0.96
N TYR A 118 -8.36 -10.26 -0.65
CA TYR A 118 -8.62 -11.70 -0.88
C TYR A 118 -8.86 -12.02 -2.35
N LYS A 119 -9.38 -11.07 -3.13
CA LYS A 119 -9.51 -11.20 -4.58
C LYS A 119 -8.12 -11.30 -5.22
N TRP A 120 -7.19 -10.43 -4.87
CA TRP A 120 -5.79 -10.49 -5.29
C TRP A 120 -5.15 -11.83 -4.94
N ARG A 121 -5.31 -12.31 -3.70
CA ARG A 121 -4.82 -13.63 -3.30
C ARG A 121 -5.36 -14.74 -4.20
N ARG A 122 -6.67 -14.75 -4.45
CA ARG A 122 -7.31 -15.76 -5.30
C ARG A 122 -6.78 -15.69 -6.73
N GLU A 123 -6.73 -14.50 -7.33
CA GLU A 123 -6.25 -14.34 -8.70
C GLU A 123 -4.78 -14.75 -8.87
N ILE A 124 -3.92 -14.46 -7.89
CA ILE A 124 -2.52 -14.90 -7.92
C ILE A 124 -2.44 -16.44 -7.91
N LEU A 125 -3.13 -17.09 -6.98
CA LEU A 125 -3.10 -18.56 -6.84
C LEU A 125 -3.72 -19.28 -8.04
N GLU A 126 -4.71 -18.67 -8.70
CA GLU A 126 -5.31 -19.19 -9.93
C GLU A 126 -4.45 -18.98 -11.18
N THR A 127 -3.52 -18.03 -11.14
CA THR A 127 -2.74 -17.59 -12.31
C THR A 127 -1.33 -18.14 -12.32
N VAL A 128 -0.63 -18.06 -11.18
CA VAL A 128 0.80 -18.40 -11.05
C VAL A 128 0.95 -19.74 -10.33
N PRO A 129 1.41 -20.80 -11.03
CA PRO A 129 1.66 -22.10 -10.40
C PRO A 129 2.66 -21.99 -9.24
N GLU A 130 2.42 -22.76 -8.17
CA GLU A 130 3.27 -22.83 -6.98
C GLU A 130 3.56 -21.50 -6.25
N ALA A 131 2.84 -20.42 -6.59
CA ALA A 131 3.02 -19.13 -5.94
C ALA A 131 2.71 -19.19 -4.43
N ARG A 132 3.57 -18.56 -3.64
CA ARG A 132 3.36 -18.38 -2.20
C ARG A 132 2.71 -17.04 -1.94
N VAL A 133 1.53 -17.01 -1.31
CA VAL A 133 0.79 -15.77 -1.06
C VAL A 133 0.61 -15.52 0.43
N TRP A 134 1.09 -14.37 0.90
CA TRP A 134 0.98 -13.88 2.27
C TRP A 134 -0.04 -12.74 2.36
N VAL A 135 -1.11 -12.92 3.14
CA VAL A 135 -2.06 -11.83 3.42
C VAL A 135 -1.65 -11.08 4.68
N LEU A 136 -1.30 -9.81 4.54
CA LEU A 136 -0.83 -8.89 5.59
C LEU A 136 -1.92 -7.88 6.00
N ASN A 137 -3.18 -8.33 6.09
CA ASN A 137 -4.33 -7.45 6.37
C ASN A 137 -5.09 -7.78 7.67
N GLY A 138 -4.81 -8.95 8.27
CA GLY A 138 -5.45 -9.46 9.48
C GLY A 138 -4.72 -9.11 10.79
N PRO A 139 -5.20 -9.61 11.94
CA PRO A 139 -4.62 -9.31 13.27
C PRO A 139 -3.24 -9.93 13.44
N ASP A 140 -2.97 -10.98 12.69
CA ASP A 140 -1.74 -11.75 12.67
C ASP A 140 -0.66 -11.12 11.78
N THR A 141 -0.93 -9.95 11.17
CA THR A 141 0.02 -9.24 10.29
C THR A 141 1.38 -9.04 10.96
N LEU A 142 1.41 -8.61 12.23
CA LEU A 142 2.66 -8.44 12.96
C LEU A 142 3.38 -9.79 13.18
N ALA A 143 2.65 -10.86 13.50
CA ALA A 143 3.24 -12.19 13.68
C ALA A 143 3.83 -12.71 12.36
N LYS A 144 3.14 -12.51 11.24
CA LYS A 144 3.63 -12.81 9.89
C LYS A 144 4.89 -12.00 9.56
N LEU A 145 4.90 -10.70 9.84
CA LEU A 145 6.06 -9.84 9.62
C LEU A 145 7.27 -10.23 10.48
N LEU A 146 7.04 -10.63 11.74
CA LEU A 146 8.10 -11.17 12.61
C LEU A 146 8.64 -12.49 12.06
N LYS A 147 7.78 -13.39 11.59
CA LYS A 147 8.20 -14.64 10.94
C LYS A 147 9.03 -14.36 9.68
N LEU A 148 8.64 -13.39 8.85
CA LEU A 148 9.43 -13.00 7.68
C LEU A 148 10.81 -12.46 8.08
N ARG A 149 10.88 -11.70 9.18
CA ARG A 149 12.15 -11.23 9.73
C ARG A 149 13.03 -12.39 10.22
N GLU A 150 12.45 -13.38 10.88
CA GLU A 150 13.17 -14.58 11.34
C GLU A 150 13.69 -15.43 10.18
N GLN A 151 13.00 -15.40 9.04
CA GLN A 151 13.39 -16.10 7.82
C GLN A 151 14.46 -15.34 7.00
N LEU A 152 14.89 -14.15 7.44
CA LEU A 152 15.96 -13.43 6.76
C LEU A 152 17.26 -14.25 6.74
N GLY A 153 17.85 -14.42 5.56
CA GLY A 153 19.07 -15.20 5.36
C GLY A 153 18.84 -16.70 5.16
N GLN A 154 17.60 -17.19 5.21
CA GLN A 154 17.30 -18.55 4.79
C GLN A 154 17.37 -18.66 3.26
N PRO A 155 17.83 -19.81 2.73
CA PRO A 155 17.85 -20.04 1.30
C PRO A 155 16.44 -19.95 0.72
N ASP A 156 16.32 -19.23 -0.39
CA ASP A 156 15.08 -19.08 -1.14
C ASP A 156 14.72 -20.41 -1.82
N ASP A 157 13.45 -20.81 -1.75
CA ASP A 157 12.95 -22.03 -2.40
C ASP A 157 12.72 -21.84 -3.92
N GLY A 158 12.93 -20.61 -4.41
CA GLY A 158 12.88 -20.25 -5.81
C GLY A 158 11.48 -19.95 -6.33
N ARG A 159 10.47 -20.05 -5.48
CA ARG A 159 9.08 -19.82 -5.87
C ARG A 159 8.74 -18.33 -5.82
N PRO A 160 7.88 -17.83 -6.72
CA PRO A 160 7.35 -16.48 -6.62
C PRO A 160 6.59 -16.26 -5.30
N GLU A 161 6.98 -15.24 -4.54
CA GLU A 161 6.32 -14.84 -3.29
C GLU A 161 5.56 -13.52 -3.47
N PHE A 162 4.28 -13.54 -3.11
CA PHE A 162 3.38 -12.40 -3.16
C PHE A 162 2.91 -12.02 -1.76
N PHE A 163 2.90 -10.73 -1.45
CA PHE A 163 2.49 -10.18 -0.15
C PHE A 163 1.36 -9.19 -0.38
N VAL A 164 0.16 -9.43 0.10
CA VAL A 164 -1.00 -8.57 -0.16
C VAL A 164 -1.36 -7.79 1.10
N LEU A 165 -1.30 -6.46 1.02
CA LEU A 165 -1.55 -5.51 2.10
C LEU A 165 -2.68 -4.54 1.72
N GLY A 166 -3.66 -4.36 2.61
CA GLY A 166 -4.71 -3.36 2.43
C GLY A 166 -4.20 -1.93 2.68
N ARG A 167 -4.54 -0.99 1.80
CA ARG A 167 -4.09 0.42 1.87
C ARG A 167 -4.46 1.16 3.15
N VAL A 168 -5.53 0.76 3.83
CA VAL A 168 -5.95 1.36 5.12
C VAL A 168 -5.06 0.88 6.27
N ARG A 169 -4.64 -0.39 6.26
CA ARG A 169 -3.72 -0.94 7.26
C ARG A 169 -2.34 -0.32 7.19
N MET A 170 -1.89 0.00 5.98
CA MET A 170 -0.60 0.62 5.71
C MET A 170 -0.39 1.97 6.44
N ARG A 171 -1.45 2.66 6.88
CA ARG A 171 -1.36 4.00 7.53
C ARG A 171 -1.65 4.03 9.03
N MET A 172 -1.98 2.90 9.68
CA MET A 172 -2.42 2.94 11.07
C MET A 172 -1.31 3.45 12.01
N GLY A 173 -1.63 4.44 12.84
CA GLY A 173 -0.70 5.04 13.78
C GLY A 173 -0.27 4.10 14.90
N PHE A 174 0.84 4.44 15.53
CA PHE A 174 1.47 3.66 16.59
C PHE A 174 1.09 4.15 17.98
N HIS A 175 1.01 3.20 18.91
CA HIS A 175 1.29 3.46 20.33
C HIS A 175 2.72 3.02 20.61
N TRP A 176 3.68 3.89 20.27
CA TRP A 176 5.06 3.74 20.70
C TRP A 176 5.15 4.21 22.14
N VAL A 177 5.78 3.39 22.98
CA VAL A 177 6.16 3.84 24.33
C VAL A 177 7.68 3.77 24.49
N PRO A 178 8.26 4.72 25.21
CA PRO A 178 9.64 4.65 25.64
C PRO A 178 9.86 3.39 26.48
N VAL A 179 10.96 2.68 26.24
CA VAL A 179 11.39 1.54 27.03
C VAL A 179 12.70 1.87 27.72
N ALA A 180 12.66 1.73 29.04
CA ALA A 180 13.83 1.81 29.88
C ALA A 180 13.70 0.84 31.05
N SER A 181 14.83 0.30 31.46
CA SER A 181 14.96 -0.42 32.72
C SER A 181 15.13 0.59 33.86
N PRO A 182 14.40 0.43 34.98
CA PRO A 182 14.57 1.29 36.14
C PRO A 182 15.93 1.04 36.80
N ARG A 183 16.70 2.10 37.04
CA ARG A 183 17.92 2.05 37.86
C ARG A 183 17.74 2.94 39.10
N ARG A 184 17.95 2.37 40.29
CA ARG A 184 17.83 3.11 41.56
C ARG A 184 19.10 3.91 41.83
N THR A 185 18.93 5.15 42.26
CA THR A 185 19.99 6.07 42.70
C THR A 185 19.54 6.81 43.98
N LEU A 186 20.45 7.56 44.60
CA LEU A 186 20.15 8.39 45.78
C LEU A 186 19.07 9.47 45.51
N SER A 187 18.95 9.93 44.26
CA SER A 187 18.01 10.96 43.83
C SER A 187 16.70 10.42 43.22
N GLY A 188 16.54 9.09 43.12
CA GLY A 188 15.33 8.44 42.62
C GLY A 188 15.57 7.35 41.58
N ARG A 189 14.53 7.03 40.80
CA ARG A 189 14.59 6.07 39.68
C ARG A 189 14.95 6.80 38.40
N ILE A 190 16.08 6.43 37.81
CA ILE A 190 16.52 6.93 36.50
C ILE A 190 16.30 5.88 35.42
N ALA A 191 16.16 6.34 34.18
CA ALA A 191 15.98 5.50 33.02
C ALA A 191 17.32 4.92 32.52
N ALA A 192 17.39 3.61 32.29
CA ALA A 192 18.56 2.95 31.71
C ALA A 192 18.16 2.10 30.50
N CYS A 193 19.10 1.92 29.56
CA CYS A 193 18.91 1.04 28.41
C CYS A 193 18.63 -0.40 28.86
N PRO A 194 17.58 -1.06 28.35
CA PRO A 194 17.28 -2.45 28.67
C PRO A 194 18.36 -3.44 28.22
N ASP A 195 19.00 -3.17 27.09
CA ASP A 195 19.94 -4.10 26.46
C ASP A 195 21.34 -4.03 27.09
N CYS A 196 21.86 -2.82 27.33
CA CYS A 196 23.23 -2.63 27.81
C CYS A 196 23.35 -1.97 29.20
N GLY A 197 22.24 -1.57 29.83
CA GLY A 197 22.23 -0.96 31.16
C GLY A 197 22.79 0.47 31.25
N ARG A 198 23.20 1.08 30.12
CA ARG A 198 23.69 2.46 30.08
C ARG A 198 22.60 3.44 30.49
N MET A 199 22.94 4.44 31.30
CA MET A 199 22.01 5.49 31.73
C MET A 199 21.59 6.35 30.54
N ILE A 200 20.31 6.70 30.48
CA ILE A 200 19.77 7.59 29.45
C ILE A 200 19.93 9.02 29.96
N LEU A 201 20.50 9.88 29.12
CA LEU A 201 20.76 11.28 29.43
C LEU A 201 19.79 12.18 28.66
N ASP A 202 19.47 13.34 29.22
CA ASP A 202 18.74 14.40 28.53
C ASP A 202 19.67 15.27 27.65
N ASN A 203 19.15 16.38 27.10
CA ASN A 203 19.93 17.27 26.23
C ASN A 203 21.05 18.00 26.98
N ASP A 204 20.97 18.09 28.32
CA ASP A 204 21.95 18.76 29.18
C ASP A 204 22.96 17.76 29.77
N ASN A 205 23.00 16.53 29.25
CA ASN A 205 23.81 15.40 29.73
C ASN A 205 23.49 14.95 31.17
N GLU A 206 22.30 15.26 31.70
CA GLU A 206 21.87 14.79 33.02
C GLU A 206 21.05 13.49 32.93
N PRO A 207 21.15 12.57 33.93
CA PRO A 207 20.35 11.36 33.95
C PRO A 207 18.85 11.65 34.03
N ILE A 208 18.09 11.20 33.03
CA ILE A 208 16.64 11.41 33.00
C ILE A 208 15.93 10.49 34.00
N ARG A 209 14.92 11.03 34.70
CA ARG A 209 14.03 10.24 35.57
C ARG A 209 13.20 9.27 34.74
N LEU A 210 12.95 8.08 35.29
CA LEU A 210 12.18 7.04 34.59
C LEU A 210 10.79 7.52 34.19
N GLU A 211 10.07 8.18 35.10
CA GLU A 211 8.72 8.66 34.82
C GLU A 211 8.71 9.73 33.72
N SER A 212 9.68 10.64 33.72
CA SER A 212 9.85 11.67 32.69
C SER A 212 10.23 11.07 31.34
N PHE A 213 11.11 10.06 31.32
CA PHE A 213 11.47 9.35 30.10
C PHE A 213 10.28 8.62 29.50
N GLN A 214 9.45 7.95 30.33
CA GLN A 214 8.25 7.22 29.88
C GLN A 214 7.16 8.13 29.29
N GLN A 215 7.19 9.43 29.57
CA GLN A 215 6.28 10.44 29.02
C GLN A 215 6.84 11.16 27.80
N THR A 216 8.09 10.90 27.44
CA THR A 216 8.72 11.54 26.28
C THR A 216 8.08 11.01 24.99
N GLU A 217 7.92 11.87 23.97
CA GLU A 217 7.43 11.50 22.63
C GLU A 217 8.56 11.29 21.60
N ARG A 218 9.79 11.65 21.97
CA ARG A 218 10.97 11.66 21.10
C ARG A 218 11.63 10.29 20.98
N GLN A 219 11.47 9.66 19.81
CA GLN A 219 12.13 8.39 19.50
C GLN A 219 13.65 8.52 19.45
N GLN A 220 14.34 7.64 20.18
CA GLN A 220 15.80 7.65 20.29
C GLN A 220 16.38 6.24 20.47
N ALA A 221 17.60 6.05 19.94
CA ALA A 221 18.40 4.86 20.16
C ALA A 221 19.36 5.07 21.33
N CYS A 222 19.77 3.98 21.97
CA CYS A 222 20.75 4.02 23.04
C CYS A 222 22.11 4.49 22.50
N ALA A 223 22.68 5.53 23.10
CA ALA A 223 24.02 6.03 22.77
C ALA A 223 25.17 5.05 23.09
N GLY A 224 24.89 3.89 23.70
CA GLY A 224 25.87 2.85 24.03
C GLY A 224 25.88 1.71 23.03
N CYS A 225 24.79 0.95 22.97
CA CYS A 225 24.67 -0.24 22.13
C CYS A 225 23.91 -0.01 20.82
N GLY A 226 23.35 1.19 20.59
CA GLY A 226 22.46 1.45 19.45
C GLY A 226 21.07 0.79 19.57
N GLY A 227 20.78 0.07 20.67
CA GLY A 227 19.48 -0.56 20.93
C GLY A 227 18.34 0.46 20.96
N GLN A 228 17.16 0.09 20.46
CA GLN A 228 16.02 0.99 20.37
C GLN A 228 15.39 1.19 21.75
N LEU A 229 15.33 2.42 22.25
CA LEU A 229 14.76 2.74 23.57
C LEU A 229 13.23 2.92 23.51
N TRP A 230 12.60 2.23 22.57
CA TRP A 230 11.21 2.39 22.20
C TRP A 230 10.66 1.04 21.78
N THR A 231 9.51 0.67 22.32
CA THR A 231 8.81 -0.53 21.93
C THR A 231 7.40 -0.22 21.53
N LEU A 232 6.90 -1.07 20.65
CA LEU A 232 5.50 -1.15 20.35
C LEU A 232 4.76 -1.73 21.55
N ILE A 233 3.68 -1.07 21.98
CA ILE A 233 2.69 -1.70 22.85
C ILE A 233 1.35 -1.86 22.12
N ARG A 234 0.66 -2.96 22.41
CA ARG A 234 -0.76 -3.06 22.10
C ARG A 234 -1.52 -2.23 23.13
N GLN A 235 -2.34 -1.28 22.71
CA GLN A 235 -3.32 -0.70 23.62
C GLN A 235 -4.26 -1.83 24.05
N ARG A 236 -4.09 -2.33 25.28
CA ARG A 236 -5.13 -3.08 25.97
C ARG A 236 -6.16 -2.09 26.51
N GLN A 237 -6.92 -1.45 25.64
CA GLN A 237 -8.27 -1.10 26.07
C GLN A 237 -9.15 -2.23 25.56
N PRO A 238 -9.82 -3.01 26.43
CA PRO A 238 -10.90 -3.83 25.93
C PRO A 238 -11.87 -2.88 25.24
N ALA A 239 -12.26 -3.18 24.00
CA ALA A 239 -13.34 -2.49 23.33
C ALA A 239 -14.51 -2.41 24.30
N ARG A 240 -14.75 -1.24 24.90
CA ARG A 240 -15.91 -1.04 25.76
C ARG A 240 -17.12 -1.39 24.90
N ARG A 241 -18.06 -2.18 25.41
CA ARG A 241 -19.39 -2.45 24.80
C ARG A 241 -19.93 -1.33 23.91
N ARG A 242 -19.82 -0.09 24.39
CA ARG A 242 -20.25 1.14 23.72
C ARG A 242 -19.52 1.43 22.39
N SER A 243 -18.23 1.12 22.29
CA SER A 243 -17.42 1.27 21.08
C SER A 243 -17.81 0.25 20.02
N VAL A 244 -17.98 -1.02 20.39
CA VAL A 244 -18.46 -2.09 19.49
C VAL A 244 -19.88 -1.81 19.01
N LEU A 245 -20.77 -1.34 19.90
CA LEU A 245 -22.13 -0.91 19.54
C LEU A 245 -22.13 0.22 18.51
N LYS A 246 -21.33 1.27 18.74
CA LYS A 246 -21.20 2.38 17.77
C LYS A 246 -20.59 1.92 16.46
N ALA A 247 -19.70 0.93 16.49
CA ALA A 247 -19.07 0.36 15.30
C ALA A 247 -20.10 -0.40 14.45
N LEU A 248 -20.84 -1.33 15.07
CA LEU A 248 -21.89 -2.11 14.43
C LEU A 248 -22.98 -1.22 13.83
N GLN A 249 -23.39 -0.16 14.53
CA GLN A 249 -24.44 0.75 14.06
C GLN A 249 -24.02 1.66 12.89
N ARG A 250 -22.73 1.73 12.56
CA ARG A 250 -22.26 2.40 11.34
C ARG A 250 -22.40 1.50 10.11
N ILE A 251 -22.57 0.19 10.31
CA ILE A 251 -22.80 -0.75 9.22
C ILE A 251 -24.25 -0.56 8.74
N PRO A 252 -24.47 -0.32 7.44
CA PRO A 252 -25.81 -0.18 6.89
C PRO A 252 -26.65 -1.42 7.21
N SER A 253 -27.93 -1.22 7.53
CA SER A 253 -28.89 -2.25 7.96
C SER A 253 -28.74 -2.83 9.36
N ILE A 254 -27.73 -2.40 10.15
CA ILE A 254 -27.60 -2.78 11.57
C ILE A 254 -28.08 -1.62 12.46
N GLY A 255 -29.25 -1.80 13.07
CA GLY A 255 -29.80 -0.86 14.05
C GLY A 255 -29.34 -1.17 15.48
N LYS A 256 -29.75 -0.31 16.43
CA LYS A 256 -29.42 -0.45 17.85
C LYS A 256 -29.78 -1.83 18.42
N VAL A 257 -31.01 -2.29 18.16
CA VAL A 257 -31.51 -3.60 18.66
C VAL A 257 -30.70 -4.77 18.10
N THR A 258 -30.38 -4.74 16.79
CA THR A 258 -29.57 -5.79 16.14
C THR A 258 -28.13 -5.79 16.68
N SER A 259 -27.54 -4.61 16.89
CA SER A 259 -26.19 -4.50 17.46
C SER A 259 -26.08 -5.03 18.89
N GLU A 260 -27.12 -4.84 19.71
CA GLU A 260 -27.18 -5.37 21.07
C GLU A 260 -27.30 -6.89 21.06
N LYS A 261 -28.19 -7.45 20.23
CA LYS A 261 -28.34 -8.91 20.07
C LYS A 261 -27.06 -9.60 19.62
N LEU A 262 -26.35 -9.03 18.64
CA LEU A 262 -25.09 -9.58 18.17
C LEU A 262 -24.04 -9.63 19.29
N ILE A 263 -23.92 -8.56 20.07
CA ILE A 263 -22.99 -8.50 21.20
C ILE A 263 -23.38 -9.51 22.29
N ASP A 264 -24.66 -9.68 22.57
CA ASP A 264 -25.13 -10.65 23.56
C ASP A 264 -24.90 -12.09 23.12
N GLN A 265 -25.02 -12.37 21.82
CA GLN A 265 -24.86 -13.71 21.24
C GLN A 265 -23.38 -14.09 21.06
N PHE A 266 -22.55 -13.19 20.54
CA PHE A 266 -21.17 -13.50 20.14
C PHE A 266 -20.10 -12.94 21.08
N GLY A 267 -20.47 -12.02 21.97
CA GLY A 267 -19.56 -11.35 22.89
C GLY A 267 -18.81 -10.18 22.27
N GLU A 268 -18.49 -9.20 23.13
CA GLU A 268 -17.82 -7.95 22.73
C GLU A 268 -16.43 -8.18 22.14
N GLY A 269 -15.65 -9.08 22.75
CA GLY A 269 -14.27 -9.37 22.32
C GLY A 269 -14.19 -9.99 20.93
N PHE A 270 -15.08 -10.95 20.63
CA PHE A 270 -15.11 -11.66 19.36
C PHE A 270 -15.56 -10.75 18.21
N LEU A 271 -16.63 -9.98 18.42
CA LEU A 271 -17.09 -9.00 17.42
C LEU A 271 -16.10 -7.85 17.25
N SER A 272 -15.45 -7.41 18.32
CA SER A 272 -14.36 -6.45 18.23
C SER A 272 -13.24 -6.98 17.33
N SER A 273 -12.78 -8.23 17.52
CA SER A 273 -11.78 -8.85 16.66
C SER A 273 -12.24 -9.02 15.21
N MET A 274 -13.45 -9.48 14.95
CA MET A 274 -13.93 -9.66 13.57
C MET A 274 -14.07 -8.34 12.80
N LEU A 275 -14.69 -7.34 13.43
CA LEU A 275 -14.80 -6.00 12.86
C LEU A 275 -13.42 -5.37 12.70
N ALA A 276 -12.51 -5.66 13.63
CA ALA A 276 -11.14 -5.23 13.57
C ALA A 276 -10.39 -5.77 12.37
N ASP A 277 -10.66 -7.02 11.98
CA ASP A 277 -9.83 -7.81 11.08
C ASP A 277 -10.28 -7.79 9.63
N ASN A 278 -11.53 -8.15 9.38
CA ASN A 278 -12.09 -8.21 8.04
C ASN A 278 -13.61 -8.22 8.12
N VAL A 279 -14.25 -7.19 7.57
CA VAL A 279 -15.70 -7.14 7.64
C VAL A 279 -16.39 -8.19 6.76
N HIS A 280 -15.67 -8.81 5.81
CA HIS A 280 -16.21 -9.98 5.10
C HIS A 280 -16.38 -11.21 6.00
N ASP A 281 -15.55 -11.36 7.04
CA ASP A 281 -15.72 -12.45 8.02
C ASP A 281 -17.00 -12.22 8.84
N PHE A 282 -17.30 -10.95 9.12
CA PHE A 282 -18.55 -10.56 9.78
C PHE A 282 -19.77 -10.75 8.87
N ILE A 283 -19.68 -10.52 7.56
CA ILE A 283 -20.80 -10.78 6.62
C ILE A 283 -21.14 -12.28 6.57
N ASN A 284 -20.14 -13.14 6.73
CA ASN A 284 -20.29 -14.59 6.73
C ASN A 284 -20.41 -15.18 8.16
N LEU A 285 -20.84 -14.37 9.14
CA LEU A 285 -21.01 -14.80 10.51
C LEU A 285 -22.08 -15.89 10.59
N MET A 286 -21.76 -16.98 11.30
CA MET A 286 -22.68 -18.10 11.57
C MET A 286 -23.09 -18.12 13.03
N ASP A 287 -24.30 -18.56 13.32
CA ASP A 287 -24.80 -18.75 14.69
C ASP A 287 -24.33 -20.09 15.29
N GLU A 288 -24.76 -20.40 16.51
CA GLU A 288 -24.42 -21.63 17.23
C GLU A 288 -24.89 -22.92 16.53
N ASN A 289 -25.84 -22.80 15.59
CA ASN A 289 -26.41 -23.91 14.83
C ASN A 289 -25.72 -24.08 13.46
N GLY A 290 -24.78 -23.19 13.12
CA GLY A 290 -24.09 -23.19 11.83
C GLY A 290 -24.87 -22.49 10.72
N ASP A 291 -25.95 -21.78 11.04
CA ASP A 291 -26.74 -21.02 10.08
C ASP A 291 -26.17 -19.60 9.92
N LEU A 292 -26.23 -19.05 8.71
CA LEU A 292 -25.78 -17.68 8.46
C LEU A 292 -26.66 -16.67 9.20
N VAL A 293 -26.01 -15.78 9.96
CA VAL A 293 -26.67 -14.71 10.72
C VAL A 293 -27.31 -13.68 9.79
N PHE A 294 -26.73 -13.48 8.61
CA PHE A 294 -27.22 -12.55 7.59
C PHE A 294 -27.69 -13.32 6.36
N ASN A 295 -28.87 -12.99 5.84
CA ASN A 295 -29.34 -13.57 4.58
C ASN A 295 -28.59 -12.98 3.36
N ASP A 296 -28.61 -13.69 2.23
CA ASP A 296 -27.90 -13.30 1.00
C ASP A 296 -28.18 -11.87 0.52
N ARG A 297 -29.44 -11.40 0.68
CA ARG A 297 -29.82 -10.03 0.28
C ARG A 297 -29.22 -8.98 1.21
N GLN A 298 -29.18 -9.24 2.51
CA GLN A 298 -28.53 -8.39 3.51
C GLN A 298 -27.01 -8.39 3.31
N ALA A 299 -26.41 -9.57 3.15
CA ALA A 299 -24.98 -9.74 2.88
C ALA A 299 -24.55 -8.95 1.63
N ALA A 300 -25.22 -9.13 0.48
CA ALA A 300 -24.90 -8.41 -0.76
C ALA A 300 -25.11 -6.89 -0.67
N ARG A 301 -26.02 -6.42 0.20
CA ARG A 301 -26.22 -4.97 0.46
C ARG A 301 -25.11 -4.43 1.36
N MET A 302 -24.72 -5.19 2.39
CA MET A 302 -23.61 -4.86 3.26
C MET A 302 -22.32 -4.82 2.43
N GLU A 303 -22.00 -5.84 1.63
CA GLU A 303 -20.84 -5.84 0.73
C GLU A 303 -20.76 -4.60 -0.14
N ARG A 304 -21.83 -4.25 -0.86
CA ARG A 304 -21.87 -3.05 -1.72
C ARG A 304 -21.70 -1.75 -0.95
N ALA A 305 -22.33 -1.62 0.20
CA ALA A 305 -22.24 -0.41 0.98
C ALA A 305 -20.90 -0.28 1.72
N MET A 306 -20.26 -1.42 2.04
CA MET A 306 -18.99 -1.49 2.74
C MET A 306 -17.77 -1.45 1.82
N ALA A 307 -17.95 -1.73 0.52
CA ALA A 307 -16.92 -1.53 -0.50
C ALA A 307 -16.32 -0.10 -0.47
N ASN A 308 -17.14 0.89 -0.10
CA ASN A 308 -16.77 2.31 -0.04
C ASN A 308 -16.47 2.83 1.37
N ILE A 309 -16.73 2.05 2.43
CA ILE A 309 -16.55 2.51 3.81
C ILE A 309 -15.25 1.92 4.38
N GLU A 310 -14.26 2.79 4.57
CA GLU A 310 -12.95 2.47 5.16
C GLU A 310 -13.07 2.14 6.66
N PHE A 311 -13.61 0.98 7.01
CA PHE A 311 -13.65 0.51 8.39
C PHE A 311 -12.28 -0.04 8.80
N GLY A 312 -11.60 0.68 9.68
CA GLY A 312 -10.50 0.16 10.48
C GLY A 312 -10.93 0.08 11.93
N PHE A 313 -11.55 -1.04 12.35
CA PHE A 313 -11.85 -1.27 13.78
C PHE A 313 -10.73 -2.00 14.52
N GLY A 314 -9.57 -2.15 13.89
CA GLY A 314 -8.42 -2.83 14.46
C GLY A 314 -7.95 -2.21 15.77
N GLU A 315 -8.12 -2.93 16.89
CA GLU A 315 -7.30 -2.79 18.10
C GLU A 315 -5.83 -3.23 17.88
N GLY A 316 -5.36 -3.25 16.63
CA GLY A 316 -3.99 -3.57 16.23
C GLY A 316 -3.24 -2.31 15.82
N GLY A 317 -2.75 -1.54 16.80
CA GLY A 317 -2.02 -0.28 16.62
C GLY A 317 -0.61 -0.43 16.03
N PHE A 318 -0.49 -1.03 14.84
CA PHE A 318 0.77 -1.28 14.17
C PHE A 318 0.72 -0.92 12.69
N GLN A 319 1.64 -0.08 12.21
CA GLN A 319 1.78 0.25 10.79
C GLN A 319 2.72 -0.75 10.10
N PRO A 320 2.23 -1.60 9.18
CA PRO A 320 3.10 -2.52 8.43
C PRO A 320 4.22 -1.82 7.66
N SER A 321 3.97 -0.63 7.10
CA SER A 321 4.98 0.11 6.35
C SER A 321 6.18 0.53 7.19
N GLU A 322 5.99 0.91 8.46
CA GLU A 322 7.12 1.23 9.34
C GLU A 322 7.86 -0.04 9.77
N PHE A 323 7.18 -1.19 9.91
CA PHE A 323 7.87 -2.46 10.15
C PHE A 323 8.88 -2.68 9.03
N ILE A 324 8.38 -2.61 7.81
CA ILE A 324 9.12 -2.89 6.59
C ILE A 324 10.30 -1.92 6.50
N LYS A 325 10.04 -0.63 6.75
CA LYS A 325 11.08 0.40 6.80
C LYS A 325 12.19 0.08 7.80
N ARG A 326 11.85 -0.25 9.05
CA ARG A 326 12.80 -0.37 10.17
C ARG A 326 13.48 -1.72 10.29
N TYR A 327 12.75 -2.80 10.02
CA TYR A 327 13.14 -4.15 10.42
C TYR A 327 13.40 -5.10 9.24
N LEU A 328 12.95 -4.75 8.03
CA LEU A 328 13.32 -5.48 6.82
C LEU A 328 14.45 -4.72 6.10
N PRO A 329 15.41 -5.45 5.49
CA PRO A 329 16.48 -4.80 4.73
C PRO A 329 15.91 -4.03 3.54
N ASP A 330 16.68 -3.06 3.04
CA ASP A 330 16.36 -2.43 1.75
C ASP A 330 16.33 -3.51 0.67
N HIS A 331 15.45 -3.33 -0.31
CA HIS A 331 15.30 -4.24 -1.42
C HIS A 331 14.89 -5.67 -1.02
N PHE A 332 14.29 -5.82 0.17
CA PHE A 332 13.63 -7.07 0.58
C PHE A 332 12.49 -7.44 -0.37
N PHE A 333 11.69 -6.45 -0.76
CA PHE A 333 10.71 -6.59 -1.83
C PHE A 333 11.34 -6.12 -3.14
N ASP A 334 11.20 -6.96 -4.16
CA ASP A 334 11.74 -6.72 -5.48
C ASP A 334 10.80 -5.81 -6.29
N LEU A 335 9.49 -6.06 -6.18
CA LEU A 335 8.46 -5.29 -6.86
C LEU A 335 7.39 -4.82 -5.88
N LEU A 336 7.11 -3.53 -5.85
CA LEU A 336 5.91 -2.96 -5.22
C LEU A 336 4.84 -2.74 -6.29
N ILE A 337 3.69 -3.38 -6.17
CA ILE A 337 2.52 -3.16 -7.01
C ILE A 337 1.51 -2.34 -6.21
N VAL A 338 1.12 -1.18 -6.71
CA VAL A 338 0.11 -0.32 -6.06
C VAL A 338 -1.13 -0.28 -6.94
N ASP A 339 -2.18 -0.93 -6.46
CA ASP A 339 -3.50 -0.91 -7.08
C ASP A 339 -4.24 0.39 -6.69
N GLU A 340 -4.98 0.94 -7.65
CA GLU A 340 -5.59 2.28 -7.58
C GLU A 340 -4.58 3.36 -7.20
N GLY A 341 -3.47 3.44 -7.95
CA GLY A 341 -2.35 4.36 -7.70
C GLY A 341 -2.75 5.84 -7.57
N HIS A 342 -3.85 6.26 -8.20
CA HIS A 342 -4.35 7.63 -8.12
C HIS A 342 -4.82 8.03 -6.71
N GLU A 343 -5.18 7.09 -5.85
CA GLU A 343 -5.58 7.35 -4.46
C GLU A 343 -4.43 7.94 -3.61
N TYR A 344 -3.18 7.80 -4.07
CA TYR A 344 -1.99 8.22 -3.34
C TYR A 344 -1.45 9.58 -3.76
N LYS A 345 -2.10 10.27 -4.70
CA LYS A 345 -1.64 11.56 -5.23
C LYS A 345 -1.51 12.65 -4.17
N ASN A 346 -2.41 12.71 -3.20
CA ASN A 346 -2.47 13.81 -2.23
C ASN A 346 -1.20 13.95 -1.35
N ALA A 347 -0.56 15.12 -1.37
CA ALA A 347 0.70 15.44 -0.67
C ALA A 347 0.73 15.04 0.82
N GLY A 348 -0.27 15.48 1.59
CA GLY A 348 -0.35 15.30 3.04
C GLY A 348 -1.02 14.00 3.48
N SER A 349 -1.39 13.10 2.56
CA SER A 349 -2.10 11.89 2.94
C SER A 349 -1.17 10.88 3.62
N ALA A 350 -1.58 10.35 4.78
CA ALA A 350 -0.84 9.30 5.48
C ALA A 350 -0.66 8.05 4.61
N GLN A 351 -1.62 7.76 3.73
CA GLN A 351 -1.52 6.68 2.75
C GLN A 351 -0.44 6.97 1.69
N GLY A 352 -0.42 8.17 1.10
CA GLY A 352 0.61 8.56 0.14
C GLY A 352 2.01 8.55 0.75
N GLN A 353 2.16 9.05 1.98
CA GLN A 353 3.45 8.99 2.69
C GLN A 353 3.91 7.56 2.95
N ALA A 354 3.01 6.68 3.41
CA ALA A 354 3.34 5.29 3.65
C ALA A 354 3.63 4.51 2.35
N MET A 355 2.93 4.81 1.25
CA MET A 355 3.24 4.28 -0.07
C MET A 355 4.64 4.71 -0.53
N GLY A 356 5.00 5.98 -0.38
CA GLY A 356 6.34 6.47 -0.70
C GLY A 356 7.44 5.77 0.11
N VAL A 357 7.20 5.48 1.38
CA VAL A 357 8.13 4.67 2.20
C VAL A 357 8.29 3.26 1.63
N LEU A 358 7.21 2.60 1.22
CA LEU A 358 7.28 1.28 0.60
C LEU A 358 8.00 1.33 -0.75
N ALA A 359 7.71 2.34 -1.58
CA ALA A 359 8.35 2.52 -2.89
C ALA A 359 9.85 2.72 -2.75
N ALA A 360 10.30 3.50 -1.76
CA ALA A 360 11.72 3.70 -1.47
C ALA A 360 12.42 2.42 -0.96
N LYS A 361 11.69 1.51 -0.32
CA LYS A 361 12.23 0.23 0.20
C LYS A 361 12.23 -0.89 -0.84
N ALA A 362 11.37 -0.83 -1.84
CA ALA A 362 11.31 -1.80 -2.93
C ALA A 362 12.41 -1.53 -3.98
N ARG A 363 12.77 -2.53 -4.81
CA ARG A 363 13.69 -2.30 -5.94
C ARG A 363 13.00 -1.58 -7.09
N LYS A 364 11.77 -2.00 -7.39
CA LYS A 364 10.94 -1.51 -8.51
C LYS A 364 9.52 -1.22 -8.03
N THR A 365 8.85 -0.25 -8.65
CA THR A 365 7.45 0.08 -8.34
C THR A 365 6.58 0.05 -9.60
N LEU A 366 5.42 -0.59 -9.53
CA LEU A 366 4.41 -0.64 -10.58
C LEU A 366 3.11 -0.03 -10.07
N LEU A 367 2.65 1.06 -10.68
CA LEU A 367 1.35 1.65 -10.37
C LEU A 367 0.30 1.15 -11.34
N LEU A 368 -0.87 0.77 -10.82
CA LEU A 368 -2.04 0.42 -11.61
C LEU A 368 -3.11 1.49 -11.39
N THR A 369 -3.60 2.10 -12.46
CA THR A 369 -4.68 3.09 -12.36
C THR A 369 -5.53 3.11 -13.63
N GLY A 370 -6.81 3.48 -13.51
CA GLY A 370 -7.64 3.85 -14.66
C GLY A 370 -7.58 5.34 -15.00
N THR A 371 -7.07 6.15 -14.08
CA THR A 371 -7.05 7.62 -14.19
C THR A 371 -5.77 8.13 -13.55
N LEU A 372 -4.73 8.39 -14.35
CA LEU A 372 -3.46 8.88 -13.82
C LEU A 372 -3.57 10.31 -13.27
N MET A 373 -4.50 11.12 -13.81
CA MET A 373 -4.68 12.53 -13.44
C MET A 373 -6.16 12.85 -13.21
N GLY A 374 -6.47 13.61 -12.16
CA GLY A 374 -7.81 14.13 -11.89
C GLY A 374 -8.07 15.51 -12.51
N GLY A 375 -7.25 15.93 -13.48
CA GLY A 375 -7.31 17.25 -14.14
C GLY A 375 -6.37 18.32 -13.58
N TYR A 376 -5.57 18.01 -12.54
CA TYR A 376 -4.59 18.94 -11.96
C TYR A 376 -3.17 18.37 -12.07
N ALA A 377 -2.19 19.21 -12.46
CA ALA A 377 -0.79 18.81 -12.56
C ALA A 377 -0.19 18.39 -11.20
N ASP A 378 -0.67 18.99 -10.10
CA ASP A 378 -0.25 18.66 -8.74
C ASP A 378 -0.55 17.20 -8.37
N ASP A 379 -1.61 16.61 -8.94
CA ASP A 379 -1.95 15.19 -8.74
C ASP A 379 -0.82 14.28 -9.24
N LEU A 380 -0.26 14.62 -10.40
CA LEU A 380 0.81 13.85 -11.01
C LEU A 380 2.13 14.09 -10.27
N PHE A 381 2.43 15.34 -9.91
CA PHE A 381 3.67 15.72 -9.22
C PHE A 381 3.94 14.85 -7.99
N TYR A 382 3.00 14.82 -7.05
CA TYR A 382 3.23 14.12 -5.79
C TYR A 382 3.22 12.60 -5.95
N LEU A 383 2.48 12.07 -6.93
CA LEU A 383 2.49 10.65 -7.23
C LEU A 383 3.85 10.23 -7.80
N LEU A 384 4.33 10.93 -8.83
CA LEU A 384 5.63 10.70 -9.44
C LEU A 384 6.76 10.90 -8.42
N PHE A 385 6.68 11.93 -7.57
CA PHE A 385 7.75 12.23 -6.62
C PHE A 385 7.97 11.12 -5.61
N ARG A 386 6.95 10.30 -5.33
CA ARG A 386 7.04 9.15 -4.43
C ARG A 386 7.69 7.94 -5.06
N ILE A 387 7.50 7.74 -6.37
CA ILE A 387 7.99 6.55 -7.08
C ILE A 387 9.30 6.80 -7.84
N LEU A 388 9.58 8.05 -8.21
CA LEU A 388 10.71 8.50 -9.02
C LEU A 388 11.46 9.67 -8.34
N THR A 389 11.57 9.65 -7.00
CA THR A 389 12.18 10.75 -6.24
C THR A 389 13.53 11.23 -6.76
N PRO A 390 14.52 10.37 -7.10
CA PRO A 390 15.82 10.84 -7.57
C PRO A 390 15.72 11.58 -8.90
N VAL A 391 15.00 11.00 -9.88
CA VAL A 391 14.81 11.58 -11.21
C VAL A 391 14.14 12.95 -11.10
N MET A 392 13.07 13.04 -10.30
CA MET A 392 12.39 14.33 -10.10
C MET A 392 13.29 15.38 -9.45
N ILE A 393 14.16 14.99 -8.52
CA ILE A 393 15.12 15.93 -7.91
C ILE A 393 16.18 16.37 -8.93
N GLU A 394 16.66 15.45 -9.76
CA GLU A 394 17.61 15.72 -10.86
C GLU A 394 17.02 16.70 -11.88
N ASP A 395 15.73 16.55 -12.19
CA ASP A 395 14.95 17.45 -13.06
C ASP A 395 14.57 18.79 -12.38
N GLY A 396 14.99 19.01 -11.13
CA GLY A 396 14.77 20.27 -10.40
C GLY A 396 13.44 20.36 -9.63
N TYR A 397 12.62 19.32 -9.66
CA TYR A 397 11.35 19.27 -8.93
C TYR A 397 11.57 19.02 -7.43
N ARG A 398 10.99 19.87 -6.57
CA ARG A 398 11.04 19.71 -5.10
C ARG A 398 9.69 20.02 -4.45
N PRO A 399 9.23 19.24 -3.47
CA PRO A 399 8.00 19.54 -2.74
C PRO A 399 8.18 20.82 -1.92
N GLN A 400 7.37 21.84 -2.21
CA GLN A 400 7.36 23.10 -1.47
C GLN A 400 6.75 22.87 -0.07
N ARG A 401 7.39 23.41 0.97
CA ARG A 401 7.02 23.18 2.38
C ARG A 401 5.78 23.96 2.83
N ASN A 402 5.33 24.94 2.05
CA ASN A 402 4.18 25.78 2.36
C ASN A 402 3.26 25.85 1.15
N SER A 403 1.99 25.51 1.35
CA SER A 403 0.91 25.77 0.40
C SER A 403 0.82 27.28 0.12
N GLN A 404 1.33 27.73 -1.02
CA GLN A 404 0.76 28.72 -1.94
C GLN A 404 1.76 29.05 -3.05
N GLY A 405 1.42 28.66 -4.28
CA GLY A 405 1.78 29.32 -5.54
C GLY A 405 3.26 29.39 -5.95
N ALA A 406 3.64 28.58 -6.94
CA ALA A 406 3.86 29.05 -8.32
C ALA A 406 4.69 27.99 -9.07
N ALA A 407 4.10 27.48 -10.15
CA ALA A 407 4.90 27.02 -11.28
C ALA A 407 5.66 28.25 -11.81
N SER A 408 6.97 28.31 -11.58
CA SER A 408 7.92 29.12 -12.36
C SER A 408 9.36 28.80 -11.96
N MET A 409 10.00 27.86 -12.64
CA MET A 409 10.95 28.14 -13.72
C MET A 409 11.30 26.86 -14.47
#